data_AF-A0A8S3W229-F1
#
_entry.id   AF-A0A8S3W229-F1
#
_cell.length_a   1.000
_cell.length_b   1.000
_cell.length_c   1.000
_cell.angle_alpha   90.00
_cell.angle_beta   90.00
_cell.angle_gamma   90.00
#
_symmetry.space_group_name_H-M   'P 1'
#
loop_
_entity.id
_entity.type
_entity.pdbx_description
1 polymer ?
#
loop_
_entity_poly.entity_id
_entity_poly.type
_entity_poly.pdbx_seq_one_letter_code
_entity_poly.pdbx_strand_id
1 'polypeptide(L)'
;MSKCDNCDKSITKKSPRLECNKCGKIVHANQLCTGLSTKQLSALRNAQNLEWTCEDCRKESPNRKSFIIPEDDDDDTDGNQLGESGSTAMSKLLRDISLEVKKAVKKELASVNESLSSWCIKMDTINDTLEILTENVKDLEKKNMYLTNQNTHLELVIGQEIRNM
;
A
#
# COMPACT_ATOMS: atom_id res chain seq x y z
N MET A 1 21.06 30.25 21.17
CA MET A 1 22.07 29.52 20.35
C MET A 1 21.63 28.07 20.25
N SER A 2 21.45 27.53 19.05
CA SER A 2 21.12 26.12 18.87
C SER A 2 22.32 25.23 19.22
N LYS A 3 22.06 24.08 19.85
CA LYS A 3 23.05 23.02 20.09
C LYS A 3 22.92 21.97 18.98
N CYS A 4 24.00 21.25 18.73
CA CYS A 4 24.00 20.09 17.85
C CYS A 4 23.44 18.89 18.59
N ASP A 5 22.41 18.26 18.05
CA ASP A 5 21.75 17.09 18.67
C ASP A 5 22.62 15.83 18.70
N ASN A 6 23.79 15.85 18.04
CA ASN A 6 24.70 14.70 17.98
C ASN A 6 25.93 14.84 18.89
N CYS A 7 26.33 16.06 19.25
CA CYS A 7 27.53 16.26 20.07
C CYS A 7 27.36 17.31 21.19
N ASP A 8 26.15 17.82 21.38
CA ASP A 8 25.74 18.81 22.40
C ASP A 8 26.50 20.14 22.38
N LYS A 9 27.41 20.34 21.42
CA LYS A 9 28.18 21.57 21.24
C LYS A 9 27.35 22.64 20.52
N SER A 10 27.60 23.90 20.84
CA SER A 10 26.92 25.04 20.23
C SER A 10 27.21 25.14 18.72
N ILE A 11 26.19 25.54 17.97
CA ILE A 11 26.30 25.84 16.54
C ILE A 11 26.76 27.28 16.38
N THR A 12 27.88 27.48 15.69
CA THR A 12 28.48 28.79 15.40
C THR A 12 28.50 29.07 13.90
N LYS A 13 28.74 30.32 13.51
CA LYS A 13 28.93 30.69 12.08
C LYS A 13 30.07 29.91 11.40
N LYS A 14 31.09 29.50 12.16
CA LYS A 14 32.23 28.69 11.66
C LYS A 14 31.85 27.21 11.47
N SER A 15 30.79 26.75 12.12
CA SER A 15 30.30 25.38 12.11
C SER A 15 28.83 25.37 11.65
N PRO A 16 28.56 25.50 10.34
CA PRO A 16 27.21 25.64 9.81
C PRO A 16 26.30 24.50 10.26
N ARG A 17 25.00 24.78 10.40
CA ARG A 17 24.00 23.79 10.79
C ARG A 17 23.45 23.03 9.57
N LEU A 18 22.98 21.83 9.83
CA LEU A 18 22.16 21.04 8.93
C LEU A 18 20.93 20.56 9.68
N GLU A 19 19.76 20.63 9.04
CA GLU A 19 18.46 20.34 9.65
C GLU A 19 17.77 19.21 8.88
N CYS A 20 17.29 18.21 9.61
CA CYS A 20 16.59 17.06 9.02
C CYS A 20 15.19 17.48 8.55
N ASN A 21 14.87 17.25 7.27
CA ASN A 21 13.57 17.59 6.70
C ASN A 21 12.37 16.84 7.30
N LYS A 22 12.60 15.69 7.95
CA LYS A 22 11.51 14.89 8.56
C LYS A 22 11.26 15.19 10.03
N CYS A 23 12.31 15.22 10.84
CA CYS A 23 12.18 15.34 12.30
C CYS A 23 12.70 16.66 12.88
N GLY A 24 13.22 17.58 12.04
CA GLY A 24 13.75 18.87 12.48
C GLY A 24 15.06 18.78 13.29
N LYS A 25 15.66 17.59 13.43
CA LYS A 25 16.94 17.39 14.14
C LYS A 25 18.03 18.27 13.53
N ILE A 26 18.72 19.05 14.37
CA ILE A 26 19.74 20.02 13.97
C ILE A 26 21.12 19.51 14.39
N VAL A 27 22.01 19.39 13.42
CA VAL A 27 23.40 18.93 13.65
C VAL A 27 24.42 19.86 12.98
N HIS A 28 25.70 19.70 13.30
CA HIS A 28 26.75 20.37 12.53
C HIS A 28 26.86 19.78 11.12
N ALA A 29 27.00 20.63 10.11
CA ALA A 29 27.26 20.24 8.72
C ALA A 29 28.73 19.82 8.53
N ASN A 30 29.14 18.78 9.24
CA ASN A 30 30.45 18.14 9.16
C ASN A 30 30.31 16.61 9.13
N GLN A 31 31.39 15.92 8.77
CA GLN A 31 31.39 14.46 8.64
C GLN A 31 31.12 13.74 9.97
N LEU A 32 31.55 14.30 11.10
CA LEU A 32 31.37 13.68 12.42
C LEU A 32 29.91 13.67 12.89
N CYS A 33 29.12 14.68 12.52
CA CYS A 33 27.74 14.83 12.99
C CYS A 33 26.68 14.40 11.96
N THR A 34 27.04 14.31 10.68
CA THR A 34 26.11 13.91 9.61
C THR A 34 26.50 12.62 8.90
N GLY A 35 27.75 12.16 9.03
CA GLY A 35 28.31 11.05 8.25
C GLY A 35 28.55 11.40 6.78
N LEU A 36 28.28 12.64 6.34
CA LEU A 36 28.46 13.07 4.96
C LEU A 36 29.91 13.49 4.69
N SER A 37 30.45 13.07 3.55
CA SER A 37 31.75 13.55 3.07
C SER A 37 31.69 15.04 2.72
N THR A 38 32.85 15.69 2.68
CA THR A 38 32.98 17.10 2.27
C THR A 38 32.38 17.37 0.89
N LYS A 39 32.52 16.43 -0.05
CA LYS A 39 31.93 16.52 -1.40
C LYS A 39 30.40 16.53 -1.35
N GLN A 40 29.81 15.63 -0.58
CA GLN A 40 28.34 15.55 -0.41
C GLN A 40 27.79 16.77 0.31
N LEU A 41 28.47 17.26 1.34
CA LEU A 41 28.10 18.50 2.03
C LEU A 41 28.16 19.71 1.10
N SER A 42 29.15 19.78 0.21
CA SER A 42 29.24 20.83 -0.81
C SER A 42 28.09 20.73 -1.81
N ALA A 43 27.82 19.54 -2.34
CA ALA A 43 26.71 19.30 -3.26
C ALA A 43 25.36 19.70 -2.65
N LEU A 44 25.12 19.32 -1.38
CA LEU A 44 23.90 19.66 -0.65
C LEU A 44 23.74 21.16 -0.41
N ARG A 45 24.84 21.90 -0.21
CA ARG A 45 24.78 23.36 -0.05
C ARG A 45 24.54 24.11 -1.36
N ASN A 46 25.04 23.56 -2.46
CA ASN A 46 24.99 24.22 -3.76
C ASN A 46 23.69 23.91 -4.52
N ALA A 47 23.07 22.77 -4.25
CA ALA A 47 21.81 22.37 -4.87
C ALA A 47 20.62 22.86 -4.04
N GLN A 48 19.72 23.62 -4.64
CA GLN A 48 18.53 24.15 -3.97
C GLN A 48 17.42 23.10 -3.78
N ASN A 49 17.51 21.97 -4.51
CA ASN A 49 16.52 20.90 -4.52
C ASN A 49 16.96 19.65 -3.75
N LEU A 50 18.09 19.71 -3.03
CA LEU A 50 18.56 18.61 -2.21
C LEU A 50 18.27 18.90 -0.73
N GLU A 51 17.57 17.98 -0.09
CA GLU A 51 17.27 18.02 1.33
C GLU A 51 18.06 16.93 2.07
N TRP A 52 18.35 17.16 3.35
CA TRP A 52 18.99 16.16 4.19
C TRP A 52 17.99 15.52 5.13
N THR A 53 18.10 14.20 5.26
CA THR A 53 17.36 13.39 6.22
C THR A 53 18.36 12.69 7.13
N CYS A 54 18.16 12.75 8.44
CA CYS A 54 19.02 12.06 9.40
C CYS A 54 18.92 10.54 9.26
N GLU A 55 19.90 9.83 9.81
CA GLU A 55 19.96 8.37 9.72
C GLU A 55 18.76 7.67 10.37
N ASP A 56 18.27 8.20 11.50
CA ASP A 56 17.12 7.65 12.21
C ASP A 56 15.88 7.66 11.30
N CYS A 57 15.57 8.83 10.73
CA CYS A 57 14.47 9.00 9.77
C CYS A 57 14.68 8.28 8.43
N ARG A 58 15.93 7.98 8.06
CA ARG A 58 16.25 7.18 6.87
C ARG A 58 15.96 5.70 7.13
N LYS A 59 16.26 5.19 8.33
CA LYS A 59 15.98 3.79 8.74
C LYS A 59 14.49 3.53 8.86
N GLU A 60 13.73 4.50 9.37
CA GLU A 60 12.26 4.44 9.46
C GLU A 60 11.56 4.63 8.11
N SER A 61 12.25 5.14 7.10
CA SER A 61 11.69 5.28 5.77
C SER A 61 11.68 3.92 5.06
N PRO A 62 10.52 3.42 4.58
CA PRO A 62 10.48 2.27 3.69
C PRO A 62 11.18 2.67 2.39
N ASN A 63 12.43 2.25 2.24
CA ASN A 63 13.37 2.81 1.27
C ASN A 63 12.87 2.78 -0.18
N ARG A 64 12.76 3.96 -0.83
CA ARG A 64 13.17 4.11 -2.24
C ARG A 64 14.70 4.14 -2.27
N LYS A 65 15.33 2.96 -2.32
CA LYS A 65 16.72 2.86 -2.80
C LYS A 65 16.65 3.06 -4.31
N SER A 66 17.21 4.14 -4.83
CA SER A 66 17.33 4.34 -6.27
C SER A 66 18.36 3.34 -6.80
N PHE A 67 17.88 2.27 -7.43
CA PHE A 67 18.72 1.37 -8.22
C PHE A 67 18.78 1.92 -9.63
N ILE A 68 19.99 2.02 -10.18
CA ILE A 68 20.18 2.23 -11.61
C ILE A 68 19.82 0.88 -12.26
N ILE A 69 18.70 0.85 -12.96
CA ILE A 69 18.36 -0.24 -13.87
C ILE A 69 19.17 0.06 -15.13
N PRO A 70 20.17 -0.76 -15.51
CA PRO A 70 20.79 -0.63 -16.82
C PRO A 70 19.67 -0.68 -17.86
N GLU A 71 19.60 0.31 -18.74
CA GLU A 71 18.67 0.25 -19.86
C GLU A 71 19.00 -1.02 -20.67
N ASP A 72 18.01 -1.91 -20.78
CA ASP A 72 18.07 -3.05 -21.69
C ASP A 72 18.10 -2.47 -23.11
N ASP A 73 19.30 -2.23 -23.66
CA ASP A 73 19.49 -2.26 -25.10
C ASP A 73 19.33 -3.72 -25.50
N ASP A 74 18.07 -4.08 -25.81
CA ASP A 74 17.74 -5.18 -26.71
C ASP A 74 18.42 -4.90 -28.06
N ASP A 75 19.68 -5.30 -28.20
CA ASP A 75 20.24 -5.60 -29.51
C ASP A 75 21.08 -6.88 -29.43
N ASP A 76 20.52 -7.92 -30.05
CA ASP A 76 21.21 -9.14 -30.41
C ASP A 76 22.42 -8.77 -31.28
N THR A 77 23.64 -8.72 -30.72
CA THR A 77 24.84 -8.97 -31.51
C THR A 77 26.06 -9.37 -30.69
N ASP A 78 26.78 -10.33 -31.26
CA ASP A 78 28.00 -10.98 -30.80
C ASP A 78 29.09 -10.06 -30.21
N GLY A 79 29.72 -10.59 -29.16
CA GLY A 79 31.17 -10.50 -28.95
C GLY A 79 31.74 -9.18 -28.43
N ASN A 80 32.10 -9.14 -27.14
CA ASN A 80 33.51 -8.91 -26.78
C ASN A 80 33.82 -9.29 -25.33
N GLN A 81 34.99 -9.87 -25.14
CA GLN A 81 35.64 -10.05 -23.83
C GLN A 81 35.97 -8.69 -23.24
N LEU A 82 35.60 -8.43 -21.99
CA LEU A 82 36.28 -7.48 -21.10
C LEU A 82 36.10 -7.98 -19.66
N GLY A 83 37.23 -8.22 -19.00
CA GLY A 83 37.31 -8.98 -17.77
C GLY A 83 36.76 -8.27 -16.54
N GLU A 84 36.20 -9.07 -15.63
CA GLU A 84 36.29 -8.87 -14.18
C GLU A 84 35.79 -10.16 -13.49
N SER A 85 36.74 -11.02 -13.10
CA SER A 85 36.49 -12.38 -12.59
C SER A 85 35.88 -12.44 -11.17
N GLY A 86 35.25 -11.35 -10.69
CA GLY A 86 34.49 -11.30 -9.43
C GLY A 86 33.04 -10.82 -9.58
N SER A 87 32.69 -10.20 -10.71
CA SER A 87 31.39 -9.53 -10.93
C SER A 87 30.32 -10.48 -11.51
N THR A 88 30.73 -11.46 -12.32
CA THR A 88 29.84 -12.40 -13.01
C THR A 88 29.02 -13.30 -12.08
N ALA A 89 29.57 -13.70 -10.93
CA ALA A 89 28.87 -14.53 -9.96
C ALA A 89 27.71 -13.78 -9.26
N MET A 90 27.93 -12.51 -8.92
CA MET A 90 26.91 -11.66 -8.31
C MET A 90 25.79 -11.32 -9.30
N SER A 91 26.15 -10.99 -10.53
CA SER A 91 25.18 -10.71 -11.60
C SER A 91 24.30 -11.92 -11.93
N LYS A 92 24.87 -13.13 -11.90
CA LYS A 92 24.10 -14.37 -12.06
C LYS A 92 23.15 -14.59 -10.89
N LEU A 93 23.62 -14.43 -9.65
CA LEU A 93 22.78 -14.57 -8.46
C LEU A 93 21.60 -13.57 -8.47
N LEU A 94 21.84 -12.31 -8.83
CA LEU A 94 20.78 -11.30 -8.93
C LEU A 94 19.75 -11.65 -10.03
N ARG A 95 20.20 -12.21 -11.16
CA ARG A 95 19.31 -12.70 -12.21
C ARG A 95 18.46 -13.87 -11.71
N ASP A 96 19.07 -14.82 -11.02
CA ASP A 96 18.37 -15.99 -10.48
C ASP A 96 17.33 -15.59 -9.43
N ILE A 97 17.68 -14.64 -8.53
CA ILE A 97 16.74 -14.05 -7.58
C ILE A 97 15.60 -13.34 -8.31
N SER A 98 15.91 -12.53 -9.32
CA SER A 98 14.89 -11.81 -10.10
C SER A 98 13.91 -12.76 -10.78
N LEU A 99 14.41 -13.87 -11.35
CA LEU A 99 13.57 -14.90 -11.96
C LEU A 99 12.69 -15.61 -10.94
N GLU A 100 13.24 -16.00 -9.78
CA GLU A 100 12.46 -16.69 -8.75
C GLU A 100 11.41 -15.76 -8.13
N VAL A 101 11.72 -14.48 -7.92
CA VAL A 101 10.76 -13.47 -7.47
C VAL A 101 9.64 -13.28 -8.50
N LYS A 102 9.97 -13.13 -9.80
CA LYS A 102 8.97 -13.02 -10.86
C LYS A 102 8.06 -14.25 -10.89
N LYS A 103 8.62 -15.44 -10.74
CA LYS A 103 7.88 -16.70 -10.71
C LYS A 103 6.96 -16.80 -9.49
N ALA A 104 7.46 -16.46 -8.31
CA ALA A 104 6.68 -16.44 -7.07
C ALA A 104 5.52 -15.43 -7.18
N VAL A 105 5.79 -14.19 -7.62
CA VAL A 105 4.76 -13.17 -7.82
C VAL A 105 3.70 -13.63 -8.81
N LYS A 106 4.10 -14.23 -9.95
CA LYS A 106 3.15 -14.74 -10.94
C LYS A 106 2.27 -15.86 -10.37
N LYS A 107 2.83 -16.75 -9.56
CA LYS A 107 2.09 -17.84 -8.90
C LYS A 107 1.08 -17.31 -7.89
N GLU A 108 1.52 -16.40 -7.01
CA GLU A 108 0.63 -15.77 -6.02
C GLU A 108 -0.48 -14.98 -6.70
N LEU A 109 -0.16 -14.22 -7.75
CA LEU A 109 -1.16 -13.48 -8.52
C LEU A 109 -2.19 -14.40 -9.18
N ALA A 110 -1.75 -15.53 -9.74
CA ALA A 110 -2.66 -16.53 -10.30
C ALA A 110 -3.60 -17.12 -9.24
N SER A 111 -3.06 -17.44 -8.06
CA SER A 111 -3.85 -17.96 -6.93
C SER A 111 -4.87 -16.95 -6.41
N VAL A 112 -4.48 -15.67 -6.29
CA VAL A 112 -5.39 -14.58 -5.92
C VAL A 112 -6.47 -14.41 -6.97
N ASN A 113 -6.13 -14.46 -8.26
CA ASN A 113 -7.10 -14.32 -9.35
C ASN A 113 -8.13 -15.46 -9.37
N GLU A 114 -7.70 -16.70 -9.13
CA GLU A 114 -8.59 -17.85 -9.00
C GLU A 114 -9.53 -17.69 -7.80
N SER A 115 -8.99 -17.29 -6.65
CA SER A 115 -9.77 -17.03 -5.44
C SER A 115 -10.81 -15.93 -5.67
N LEU A 116 -10.41 -14.83 -6.33
CA LEU A 116 -11.30 -13.71 -6.66
C LEU A 116 -12.44 -14.16 -7.58
N SER A 117 -12.12 -14.95 -8.61
CA SER A 117 -13.12 -15.51 -9.53
C SER A 117 -14.14 -16.38 -8.80
N SER A 118 -13.69 -17.22 -7.86
CA SER A 118 -14.58 -18.01 -7.00
C SER A 118 -15.49 -17.13 -6.12
N TRP A 119 -14.95 -16.04 -5.57
CA TRP A 119 -15.75 -15.09 -4.78
C TRP A 119 -16.80 -14.36 -5.59
N CYS A 120 -16.51 -13.98 -6.84
CA CYS A 120 -17.50 -13.39 -7.74
C CYS A 120 -18.70 -14.33 -7.93
N ILE A 121 -18.46 -15.62 -8.23
CA ILE A 121 -19.54 -16.61 -8.40
C ILE A 121 -20.39 -16.76 -7.13
N LYS A 122 -19.75 -16.77 -5.95
CA LYS A 122 -20.48 -16.82 -4.67
C LYS A 122 -21.30 -15.56 -4.43
N MET A 123 -20.79 -14.39 -4.81
CA MET A 123 -21.50 -13.12 -4.70
C MET A 123 -22.74 -13.10 -5.59
N ASP A 124 -22.61 -13.58 -6.84
CA ASP A 124 -23.74 -13.72 -7.77
C ASP A 124 -24.82 -14.65 -7.19
N THR A 125 -24.41 -15.79 -6.62
CA THR A 125 -25.34 -16.74 -5.97
C THR A 125 -26.07 -16.10 -4.77
N ILE A 126 -25.36 -15.29 -3.97
CA ILE A 126 -25.97 -14.56 -2.86
C ILE A 126 -26.97 -13.53 -3.39
N ASN A 127 -26.63 -12.82 -4.47
CA ASN A 127 -27.52 -11.84 -5.08
C ASN A 127 -28.81 -12.51 -5.57
N ASP A 128 -28.71 -13.61 -6.30
CA ASP A 128 -29.88 -14.37 -6.77
C ASP A 128 -30.75 -14.84 -5.59
N THR A 129 -30.12 -15.31 -4.51
CA THR A 129 -30.85 -15.75 -3.31
C THR A 129 -31.57 -14.58 -2.63
N LEU A 130 -30.96 -13.40 -2.58
CA LEU A 130 -31.57 -12.20 -2.01
C LEU A 130 -32.76 -11.71 -2.83
N GLU A 131 -32.70 -11.82 -4.16
CA GLU A 131 -33.82 -11.48 -5.04
C GLU A 131 -35.02 -12.39 -4.77
N ILE A 132 -34.79 -13.71 -4.68
CA ILE A 132 -35.83 -14.69 -4.35
C ILE A 132 -36.42 -14.42 -2.96
N LEU A 133 -35.59 -14.16 -1.95
CA LEU A 133 -36.06 -13.83 -0.61
C LEU A 133 -36.89 -12.54 -0.59
N THR A 134 -36.49 -11.54 -1.36
CA THR A 134 -37.22 -10.27 -1.49
C THR A 134 -38.60 -10.48 -2.10
N GLU A 135 -38.71 -11.32 -3.12
CA GLU A 135 -40.00 -11.68 -3.72
C GLU A 135 -40.90 -12.44 -2.73
N ASN A 136 -40.35 -13.43 -2.04
CA ASN A 136 -41.07 -14.19 -1.02
C ASN A 136 -41.60 -13.30 0.12
N VAL A 137 -40.81 -12.33 0.57
CA VAL A 137 -41.25 -11.37 1.59
C VAL A 137 -42.43 -10.55 1.08
N LYS A 138 -42.37 -10.02 -0.14
CA LYS A 138 -43.48 -9.26 -0.74
C LYS A 138 -44.76 -10.10 -0.85
N ASP A 139 -44.64 -11.37 -1.21
CA ASP A 139 -45.81 -12.25 -1.31
C ASP A 139 -46.40 -12.61 0.05
N LEU A 140 -45.56 -12.81 1.06
CA LEU A 140 -46.01 -12.97 2.45
C LEU A 140 -46.70 -11.71 2.98
N GLU A 141 -46.18 -10.53 2.67
CA GLU A 141 -46.80 -9.24 3.04
C GLU A 141 -48.20 -9.10 2.41
N LYS A 142 -48.34 -9.40 1.10
CA LYS A 142 -49.65 -9.39 0.43
C LYS A 142 -50.63 -10.37 1.08
N LYS A 143 -50.18 -11.60 1.36
CA LYS A 143 -51.02 -12.63 1.99
C LYS A 143 -51.44 -12.23 3.40
N ASN A 144 -50.53 -11.64 4.16
CA ASN A 144 -50.83 -11.16 5.51
C ASN A 144 -51.85 -10.01 5.49
N MET A 145 -51.70 -9.06 4.56
CA MET A 145 -52.67 -7.99 4.36
C MET A 145 -54.06 -8.54 3.99
N TYR A 146 -54.13 -9.51 3.08
CA TYR A 146 -55.38 -10.17 2.71
C TYR A 146 -56.07 -10.84 3.90
N LEU A 147 -55.33 -11.62 4.69
CA LEU A 147 -55.86 -12.31 5.87
C LEU A 147 -56.30 -11.32 6.96
N THR A 148 -55.54 -10.24 7.16
CA THR A 148 -55.90 -9.16 8.10
C THR A 148 -57.24 -8.52 7.72
N ASN A 149 -57.43 -8.24 6.43
CA ASN A 149 -58.69 -7.70 5.92
C ASN A 149 -59.85 -8.69 6.09
N GLN A 150 -59.64 -9.98 5.82
CA GLN A 150 -60.65 -11.02 6.05
C GLN A 150 -61.05 -11.12 7.53
N ASN A 151 -60.07 -11.15 8.44
CA ASN A 151 -60.34 -11.18 9.88
C ASN A 151 -61.13 -9.95 10.31
N THR A 152 -60.73 -8.76 9.87
CA THR A 152 -61.45 -7.51 10.18
C THR A 152 -62.90 -7.58 9.69
N HIS A 153 -63.14 -8.08 8.48
CA HIS A 153 -64.49 -8.26 7.96
C HIS A 153 -65.32 -9.23 8.81
N LEU A 154 -64.76 -10.39 9.16
CA LEU A 154 -65.44 -11.39 9.99
C LEU A 154 -65.76 -10.86 11.39
N GLU A 155 -64.83 -10.13 12.02
CA GLU A 155 -65.04 -9.48 13.31
C GLU A 155 -66.19 -8.46 13.26
N LEU A 156 -66.30 -7.69 12.18
CA LEU A 156 -67.40 -6.74 11.98
C LEU A 156 -68.75 -7.45 11.81
N VAL A 157 -68.81 -8.52 11.03
CA VAL A 157 -70.03 -9.31 10.80
C VAL A 157 -70.50 -9.95 12.10
N ILE A 158 -69.62 -10.68 12.80
CA ILE A 158 -69.93 -11.31 14.09
C ILE A 158 -70.36 -10.26 15.11
N GLY A 159 -69.66 -9.13 15.17
CA GLY A 159 -70.02 -8.02 16.06
C GLY A 159 -71.39 -7.39 15.75
N GLN A 160 -71.83 -7.38 14.48
CA GLN A 160 -73.18 -6.96 14.10
C GLN A 160 -74.23 -8.00 14.52
N GLU A 161 -73.99 -9.29 14.28
CA GLU A 161 -74.91 -10.36 14.67
C GLU A 161 -75.15 -10.37 16.19
N ILE A 162 -74.11 -10.24 17.00
CA ILE A 162 -74.22 -10.15 18.46
C ILE A 162 -75.05 -8.94 18.92
N ARG A 163 -74.94 -7.79 18.24
CA ARG A 163 -75.71 -6.58 18.57
C ARG A 163 -77.20 -6.68 18.21
N ASN A 164 -77.55 -7.57 17.29
CA ASN A 164 -78.91 -7.76 16.81
C ASN A 164 -79.67 -8.88 17.56
N MET A 165 -79.00 -9.62 18.46
CA MET A 165 -79.60 -10.60 19.38
C MET A 165 -79.97 -9.94 20.71
#